data_AF-A0AAD9A0A9-F1
#
_entry.id   AF-A0AAD9A0A9-F1
#
_cell.length_a   1.000
_cell.length_b   1.000
_cell.length_c   1.000
_cell.angle_alpha   90.00
_cell.angle_beta   90.00
_cell.angle_gamma   90.00
#
_symmetry.space_group_name_H-M   'P 1'
#
loop_
_entity.id
_entity.type
_entity.pdbx_description
1 polymer ?
#
loop_
_entity_poly.entity_id
_entity_poly.type
_entity_poly.pdbx_seq_one_letter_code
_entity_poly.pdbx_strand_id
1 'polypeptide(L)' 'MIYDDARSALKDRLTGIIRDCITYVEYRGAKTITIHDVIHSLRRLGAPIYGFDPETYDPRKRKGAGQ' A
#
# COMPACT_ATOMS: atom_id res chain seq x y z
N MET A 1 -4.28 -26.51 -8.67
CA MET A 1 -5.38 -26.09 -7.76
C MET A 1 -4.88 -25.11 -6.71
N ILE A 2 -4.26 -25.52 -5.59
CA ILE A 2 -3.91 -24.55 -4.50
C ILE A 2 -3.02 -23.38 -4.98
N TYR A 3 -2.02 -23.64 -5.82
CA TYR A 3 -1.16 -22.57 -6.36
C TYR A 3 -1.89 -21.62 -7.29
N ASP A 4 -2.82 -22.14 -8.10
CA ASP A 4 -3.59 -21.34 -9.05
C ASP A 4 -4.58 -20.45 -8.30
N ASP A 5 -5.23 -20.99 -7.28
CA ASP A 5 -6.17 -20.28 -6.41
C ASP A 5 -5.46 -19.17 -5.63
N ALA A 6 -4.31 -19.47 -5.01
CA ALA A 6 -3.52 -18.48 -4.29
C ALA A 6 -2.99 -17.36 -5.22
N ARG A 7 -2.58 -17.72 -6.44
CA ARG A 7 -2.12 -16.75 -7.45
C ARG A 7 -3.28 -15.86 -7.92
N SER A 8 -4.46 -16.43 -8.14
CA SER A 8 -5.66 -15.67 -8.50
C SER A 8 -6.02 -14.67 -7.41
N ALA A 9 -6.10 -15.12 -6.15
CA ALA A 9 -6.42 -14.26 -5.01
C ALA A 9 -5.43 -13.09 -4.87
N LEU A 10 -4.13 -13.35 -5.06
CA LEU A 10 -3.12 -12.29 -5.03
C LEU A 10 -3.30 -11.29 -6.18
N LYS A 11 -3.58 -11.78 -7.39
CA LYS A 11 -3.79 -10.93 -8.56
C LYS A 11 -5.04 -10.05 -8.40
N ASP A 12 -6.13 -10.60 -7.89
CA ASP A 12 -7.37 -9.86 -7.66
C ASP A 12 -7.17 -8.76 -6.62
N ARG A 13 -6.49 -9.09 -5.51
CA ARG A 13 -6.13 -8.11 -4.48
C ARG A 13 -5.27 -6.97 -5.04
N LEU A 14 -4.22 -7.29 -5.80
CA LEU A 14 -3.34 -6.27 -6.39
C LEU A 14 -4.07 -5.41 -7.42
N THR A 15 -4.97 -6.02 -8.21
CA THR A 15 -5.78 -5.29 -9.19
C THR A 15 -6.70 -4.28 -8.52
N GLY A 16 -7.30 -4.63 -7.37
CA GLY A 16 -8.09 -3.70 -6.57
C GLY A 16 -7.27 -2.52 -6.04
N ILE A 17 -6.09 -2.80 -5.45
CA ILE A 17 -5.20 -1.76 -4.91
C ILE A 17 -4.75 -0.80 -6.02
N ILE A 18 -4.36 -1.31 -7.18
CA ILE A 18 -3.86 -0.47 -8.28
C ILE A 18 -4.96 0.43 -8.86
N ARG A 19 -6.20 -0.04 -8.94
CA ARG A 19 -7.34 0.79 -9.39
C ARG A 19 -7.56 1.99 -8.47
N ASP A 20 -7.53 1.77 -7.16
CA ASP A 20 -7.63 2.86 -6.18
C ASP A 20 -6.46 3.84 -6.32
N CYS A 21 -5.22 3.34 -6.48
CA CYS A 21 -4.05 4.19 -6.71
C CYS A 21 -4.21 5.05 -7.97
N ILE A 22 -4.73 4.48 -9.06
CA ILE A 22 -4.96 5.21 -10.32
C ILE A 22 -5.97 6.34 -10.10
N THR A 23 -7.05 6.11 -9.35
CA THR A 23 -8.03 7.18 -9.03
C THR A 23 -7.36 8.37 -8.34
N TYR A 24 -6.46 8.13 -7.38
CA TYR A 24 -5.71 9.21 -6.74
C TYR A 24 -4.73 9.90 -7.68
N VAL A 25 -4.07 9.15 -8.56
CA VAL A 25 -3.14 9.68 -9.58
C VAL A 25 -3.85 10.54 -10.63
N GLU A 26 -5.03 10.13 -11.06
CA GLU A 26 -5.86 10.89 -11.99
C GLU A 26 -6.38 12.17 -11.35
N TYR A 27 -6.81 12.10 -10.08
CA TYR A 27 -7.27 13.28 -9.32
C TYR A 27 -6.20 14.39 -9.22
N ARG A 28 -4.94 14.01 -9.07
CA ARG A 28 -3.80 14.96 -9.04
C ARG A 28 -3.25 15.33 -10.43
N GLY A 29 -3.81 14.77 -11.52
CA GLY A 29 -3.34 15.02 -12.88
C GLY A 29 -1.93 14.51 -13.19
N ALA A 30 -1.46 13.45 -12.51
CA ALA A 30 -0.14 12.88 -12.71
C ALA A 30 -0.18 11.62 -13.58
N LYS A 31 0.99 11.20 -14.09
CA LYS A 31 1.14 9.93 -14.82
C LYS A 31 1.89 8.86 -14.02
N THR A 32 2.28 9.18 -12.80
CA THR A 32 3.14 8.35 -11.96
C THR A 32 2.50 8.18 -10.59
N ILE A 33 2.40 6.93 -10.16
CA ILE A 33 1.94 6.56 -8.82
C ILE A 33 3.05 6.90 -7.82
N THR A 34 2.72 7.62 -6.75
CA THR A 34 3.64 7.84 -5.63
C THR A 34 3.27 6.97 -4.43
N ILE A 35 4.18 6.90 -3.45
CA ILE A 35 3.98 6.15 -2.20
C ILE A 35 2.71 6.60 -1.48
N HIS A 36 2.37 7.89 -1.57
CA HIS A 36 1.19 8.44 -0.92
C HIS A 36 -0.12 7.83 -1.43
N ASP A 37 -0.21 7.60 -2.74
CA ASP A 37 -1.37 6.99 -3.40
C ASP A 37 -1.55 5.54 -2.93
N VAL A 38 -0.43 4.82 -2.73
CA VAL A 38 -0.42 3.45 -2.21
C VAL A 38 -0.83 3.40 -0.74
N ILE A 39 -0.28 4.27 0.11
CA ILE A 39 -0.65 4.35 1.53
C ILE A 39 -2.14 4.65 1.66
N HIS A 40 -2.66 5.60 0.88
CA HIS A 40 -4.08 5.96 0.88
C HIS A 40 -4.99 4.79 0.47
N SER A 41 -4.63 4.10 -0.61
CA SER A 41 -5.39 2.94 -1.12
C SER A 41 -5.41 1.81 -0.11
N LEU A 42 -4.28 1.52 0.54
CA LEU A 42 -4.18 0.47 1.55
C LEU A 42 -4.90 0.80 2.85
N ARG A 43 -4.87 2.07 3.28
CA ARG A 43 -5.63 2.55 4.44
C ARG A 43 -7.13 2.41 4.22
N ARG A 44 -7.62 2.73 3.01
CA ARG A 44 -9.03 2.54 2.61
C ARG A 44 -9.46 1.07 2.67
N LEU A 45 -8.56 0.15 2.34
CA LEU A 45 -8.82 -1.30 2.41
C LEU A 45 -8.68 -1.89 3.83
N GLY A 46 -8.43 -1.08 4.86
CA GLY A 46 -8.22 -1.54 6.23
C GLY A 46 -6.92 -2.33 6.43
N ALA A 47 -5.95 -2.18 5.51
CA ALA A 47 -4.67 -2.89 5.54
C ALA A 47 -3.49 -1.89 5.45
N PRO A 48 -3.35 -0.94 6.40
CA PRO A 48 -2.28 0.05 6.37
C PRO A 48 -0.90 -0.61 6.52
N ILE A 49 0.12 -0.04 5.86
CA ILE A 49 1.50 -0.50 6.01
C ILE A 49 2.15 0.21 7.20
N TYR A 50 2.39 -0.55 8.27
CA TYR A 50 3.04 -0.05 9.49
C TYR A 50 4.44 0.53 9.20
N GLY A 51 4.72 1.69 9.76
CA GLY A 51 6.00 2.39 9.62
C GLY A 51 6.14 3.23 8.35
N PHE A 52 5.13 3.22 7.47
CA PHE A 52 5.07 4.09 6.29
C PHE A 52 3.99 5.18 6.42
N ASP A 53 2.96 4.92 7.20
CA ASP A 53 1.95 5.92 7.56
C ASP A 53 2.44 6.77 8.75
N PRO A 54 2.35 8.12 8.70
CA PRO A 54 2.62 8.99 9.84
C PRO A 54 1.97 8.55 11.16
N GLU A 55 0.77 7.97 11.11
CA GLU A 55 0.08 7.50 12.33
C GLU A 55 0.72 6.25 12.95
N THR A 56 1.41 5.44 12.14
CA THR A 56 2.05 4.19 12.57
C THR A 56 3.56 4.31 12.74
N TYR A 57 4.13 5.45 12.37
CA TYR A 57 5.57 5.68 12.38
C TYR A 57 6.06 5.97 13.80
N ASP A 58 6.82 5.04 14.38
CA ASP A 58 7.53 5.23 15.64
C ASP A 58 9.03 5.50 15.38
N PRO A 59 9.52 6.74 15.55
CA PRO A 59 10.92 7.08 15.34
C PRO A 59 11.87 6.43 16.36
N ARG A 60 11.36 5.91 17.48
CA ARG A 60 12.16 5.28 18.55
C ARG A 60 12.55 3.85 18.19
N LYS A 61 11.73 3.12 17.40
CA LYS A 61 12.04 1.76 16.95
C LYS A 61 13.28 1.68 16.06
N ARG A 62 13.60 2.72 15.28
CA ARG A 62 14.79 2.72 14.41
C ARG A 62 16.11 2.90 15.17
N LYS A 63 16.07 3.50 16.38
CA LYS A 63 17.27 3.78 17.19
C LYS A 63 17.82 2.56 17.94
N GLY A 64 17.10 1.43 17.97
CA GLY A 64 17.52 0.20 18.67
C GLY A 64 18.23 -0.84 17.79
N ALA A 65 18.38 -0.61 16.48
CA ALA A 65 18.97 -1.58 15.55
C ALA A 65 20.48 -1.35 15.28
N GLY A 66 21.17 -0.62 16.17
CA GLY A 66 22.56 -0.22 15.98
C GLY A 66 23.31 0.07 17.28
N GLN A 67 23.05 -0.70 18.33
CA GLN A 67 23.92 -0.78 19.50
C GLN A 67 24.32 -2.23 19.75
#